data_AF-A0A976JKP9-F1
#
_entry.id   AF-A0A976JKP9-F1
#
_cell.length_a   1.000
_cell.length_b   1.000
_cell.length_c   1.000
_cell.angle_alpha   90.00
_cell.angle_beta   90.00
_cell.angle_gamma   90.00
#
_symmetry.space_group_name_H-M   'P 1'
#
loop_
_entity.id
_entity.type
_entity.pdbx_description
1 polymer ?
#
loop_
_entity_poly.entity_id
_entity_poly.type
_entity_poly.pdbx_seq_one_letter_code
_entity_poly.pdbx_strand_id
1 'polypeptide(L)'
;MKKLTLQKTFILIVLGLLASCIGGESGRKGLPRIKDFSKSSGATSEFCEFLTTEDAVANGDTTVCDVGCANGYHQGDSDEIQTLKDDINSAKTNGEIDDATVSFLNNIIDSAQGVCIKDKVVRPTGQVYIKRDFCSCLQGKADIINNCESFCASKSTLNSPTLFGSVDLGPDIQINAELGNLHNWCTVELVGTVQPAPNCIIEVFDGLSTATIDITTFANSNSFQANLTSLAKNKTYVAKIKETGSGAVSNEFQIRRVDPPQDDGSDTSTPLKIMPVSQYTCLNRTGSLQNGTQCGELSGNDELFNCGTREFYYFASNNAPPPMSPGAHFILCHDPQFGKDDSPLFPRLELLPQHMAMWDQSDIRFADQNGDSRPDINQMIQDRLAEDFGVTRTINIFGLFTWPNRPATEGGTGTPPNVGFYMQPWIDSQTGRGFCPKQEQYNGNDPTFKIMKEVVGVDTEGIYLSVKQPEASDQQEGGNKLMLIREGLLRKIWFYFENGQHFVPDDITSSQKTIMYYWPPDVNDPYVQKSTQKIYTVRAPEDINSNGASSGLITTVRPPDKRFGCIPSMD
;
A
#
# COMPACT_ATOMS: atom_id res chain seq x y z
N MET A 1 -56.36 86.65 -2.17
CA MET A 1 -55.19 86.45 -3.05
C MET A 1 -55.12 84.97 -3.42
N LYS A 2 -55.00 84.69 -4.74
CA LYS A 2 -54.65 83.45 -5.49
C LYS A 2 -55.27 82.06 -5.13
N LYS A 3 -55.88 81.48 -6.17
CA LYS A 3 -56.46 80.13 -6.41
C LYS A 3 -55.47 78.95 -6.22
N LEU A 4 -55.93 77.70 -6.01
CA LEU A 4 -56.20 76.65 -7.04
C LEU A 4 -56.67 75.28 -6.43
N THR A 5 -57.37 74.51 -7.28
CA THR A 5 -58.02 73.15 -7.25
C THR A 5 -57.10 71.94 -6.91
N LEU A 6 -57.47 70.65 -6.71
CA LEU A 6 -58.39 69.68 -7.37
C LEU A 6 -58.32 68.33 -6.54
N GLN A 7 -59.40 67.75 -5.98
CA GLN A 7 -60.26 66.62 -6.45
C GLN A 7 -59.84 65.16 -6.09
N LYS A 8 -60.68 64.53 -5.23
CA LYS A 8 -61.17 63.12 -5.14
C LYS A 8 -60.18 61.94 -5.02
N THR A 9 -60.41 61.07 -4.02
CA THR A 9 -60.88 59.67 -4.21
C THR A 9 -61.47 59.16 -2.88
N PHE A 10 -62.73 58.72 -2.96
CA PHE A 10 -63.59 58.22 -1.90
C PHE A 10 -63.76 56.71 -2.10
N ILE A 11 -64.24 56.02 -1.08
CA ILE A 11 -64.67 54.60 -1.05
C ILE A 11 -63.55 53.63 -0.62
N LEU A 12 -63.21 53.77 0.66
CA LEU A 12 -62.83 52.66 1.53
C LEU A 12 -64.06 52.27 2.35
N ILE A 13 -64.14 50.99 2.75
CA ILE A 13 -65.24 50.29 3.44
C ILE A 13 -66.17 49.58 2.45
N VAL A 14 -65.95 48.28 2.22
CA VAL A 14 -66.70 47.13 2.77
C VAL A 14 -65.92 45.86 2.32
N LEU A 15 -65.95 44.80 3.14
CA LEU A 15 -65.38 43.46 2.94
C LEU A 15 -63.94 43.22 3.43
N GLY A 16 -63.78 43.32 4.74
CA GLY A 16 -62.99 42.33 5.46
C GLY A 16 -63.76 41.00 5.56
N LEU A 17 -62.99 39.93 5.71
CA LEU A 17 -63.38 38.62 6.26
C LEU A 17 -64.23 37.72 5.35
N LEU A 18 -63.54 36.96 4.49
CA LEU A 18 -63.62 35.49 4.49
C LEU A 18 -62.31 34.93 3.91
N ALA A 19 -61.42 34.53 4.80
CA ALA A 19 -60.43 33.49 4.53
C ALA A 19 -61.15 32.14 4.55
N SER A 20 -60.94 31.31 3.52
CA SER A 20 -60.91 29.85 3.64
C SER A 20 -60.53 29.21 2.31
N CYS A 21 -59.36 28.53 2.31
CA CYS A 21 -58.98 27.31 1.59
C CYS A 21 -59.44 27.17 0.12
N ILE A 22 -58.55 27.00 -0.85
CA ILE A 22 -57.83 25.74 -1.10
C ILE A 22 -56.34 26.02 -1.30
N GLY A 23 -55.55 25.69 -0.27
CA GLY A 23 -54.21 25.17 -0.47
C GLY A 23 -54.34 23.69 -0.88
N GLY A 24 -53.63 23.30 -1.94
CA GLY A 24 -53.68 21.95 -2.47
C GLY A 24 -52.68 21.77 -3.60
N GLU A 25 -51.42 21.54 -3.23
CA GLU A 25 -50.34 21.06 -4.10
C GLU A 25 -50.57 19.60 -4.53
N SER A 26 -51.70 19.27 -5.13
CA SER A 26 -52.02 17.90 -5.56
C SER A 26 -51.98 17.69 -7.07
N GLY A 27 -51.93 18.75 -7.88
CA GLY A 27 -51.92 18.66 -9.35
C GLY A 27 -50.56 18.82 -10.04
N ARG A 28 -49.46 18.99 -9.29
CA ARG A 28 -48.13 19.38 -9.84
C ARG A 28 -46.94 18.60 -9.25
N LYS A 29 -47.18 17.39 -8.75
CA LYS A 29 -46.11 16.56 -8.18
C LYS A 29 -45.51 15.72 -9.33
N GLY A 30 -44.32 16.09 -9.81
CA GLY A 30 -43.58 15.34 -10.85
C GLY A 30 -43.31 16.08 -12.17
N LEU A 31 -43.84 17.30 -12.37
CA LEU A 31 -43.63 18.08 -13.60
C LEU A 31 -42.50 19.10 -13.45
N PRO A 32 -41.65 19.32 -14.49
CA PRO A 32 -40.68 20.41 -14.50
C PRO A 32 -41.41 21.77 -14.45
N ARG A 33 -41.03 22.63 -13.49
CA ARG A 33 -41.64 23.95 -13.29
C ARG A 33 -40.92 24.98 -14.15
N ILE A 34 -41.66 25.78 -14.92
CA ILE A 34 -41.13 26.88 -15.75
C ILE A 34 -41.76 28.20 -15.28
N LYS A 35 -40.95 29.26 -15.16
CA LYS A 35 -41.36 30.60 -14.69
C LYS A 35 -41.48 31.58 -15.86
N ASP A 36 -42.54 32.40 -15.86
CA ASP A 36 -42.81 33.48 -16.83
C ASP A 36 -42.33 34.83 -16.26
N PHE A 37 -41.67 35.65 -17.09
CA PHE A 37 -41.13 36.97 -16.74
C PHE A 37 -41.57 38.09 -17.69
N SER A 38 -42.70 37.97 -18.38
CA SER A 38 -43.14 39.03 -19.29
C SER A 38 -43.82 40.23 -18.56
N LYS A 39 -43.17 41.41 -18.56
CA LYS A 39 -43.82 42.64 -19.06
C LYS A 39 -42.89 43.79 -19.46
N SER A 40 -43.26 44.34 -20.60
CA SER A 40 -42.69 45.47 -21.32
C SER A 40 -43.21 46.82 -20.85
N SER A 41 -42.47 47.89 -21.16
CA SER A 41 -43.06 49.04 -21.86
C SER A 41 -41.99 49.82 -22.63
N GLY A 42 -41.95 49.58 -23.95
CA GLY A 42 -41.13 50.32 -24.91
C GLY A 42 -40.16 49.43 -25.69
N ALA A 43 -40.65 48.71 -26.70
CA ALA A 43 -39.89 47.84 -27.60
C ALA A 43 -38.60 48.54 -28.12
N THR A 44 -37.45 47.87 -28.22
CA THR A 44 -37.20 46.65 -29.00
C THR A 44 -36.42 45.58 -28.21
N SER A 45 -37.10 44.53 -27.78
CA SER A 45 -36.58 43.48 -26.88
C SER A 45 -36.67 42.09 -27.51
N GLU A 46 -35.98 41.87 -28.63
CA GLU A 46 -35.78 40.52 -29.17
C GLU A 46 -34.68 39.81 -28.38
N PHE A 47 -35.14 39.17 -27.29
CA PHE A 47 -34.66 37.93 -26.71
C PHE A 47 -33.15 37.78 -26.44
N CYS A 48 -32.76 38.12 -25.21
CA CYS A 48 -31.59 37.60 -24.49
C CYS A 48 -32.07 37.33 -23.05
N GLU A 49 -31.71 36.26 -22.33
CA GLU A 49 -30.84 35.11 -22.57
C GLU A 49 -30.99 34.21 -21.32
N PHE A 50 -31.05 32.88 -21.50
CA PHE A 50 -31.02 31.80 -20.49
C PHE A 50 -32.20 31.60 -19.49
N LEU A 51 -32.78 30.39 -19.51
CA LEU A 51 -33.82 29.90 -18.59
C LEU A 51 -33.20 28.90 -17.59
N THR A 52 -33.33 29.11 -16.28
CA THR A 52 -33.03 28.09 -15.25
C THR A 52 -34.30 27.73 -14.47
N THR A 53 -34.39 26.48 -14.00
CA THR A 53 -35.64 25.90 -13.46
C THR A 53 -35.97 26.20 -11.99
N GLU A 54 -35.20 26.99 -11.22
CA GLU A 54 -35.39 26.94 -9.74
C GLU A 54 -35.42 28.22 -8.84
N ASP A 55 -35.03 29.46 -9.19
CA ASP A 55 -34.64 30.40 -8.10
C ASP A 55 -35.24 31.83 -8.02
N ALA A 56 -36.57 32.04 -7.98
CA ALA A 56 -37.07 33.41 -7.69
C ALA A 56 -38.43 33.53 -6.99
N VAL A 57 -38.47 33.31 -5.66
CA VAL A 57 -39.52 33.90 -4.79
C VAL A 57 -38.94 34.81 -3.69
N ALA A 58 -37.63 34.82 -3.43
CA ALA A 58 -37.11 35.48 -2.22
C ALA A 58 -36.70 36.96 -2.34
N ASN A 59 -36.10 37.44 -3.45
CA ASN A 59 -35.26 38.65 -3.35
C ASN A 59 -35.57 39.87 -4.23
N GLY A 60 -36.70 39.92 -4.94
CA GLY A 60 -37.25 41.20 -5.44
C GLY A 60 -36.29 42.13 -6.23
N ASP A 61 -35.24 41.58 -6.85
CA ASP A 61 -34.22 42.34 -7.60
C ASP A 61 -34.24 41.87 -9.07
N THR A 62 -34.32 42.82 -10.00
CA THR A 62 -34.86 42.61 -11.36
C THR A 62 -33.93 43.07 -12.49
N THR A 63 -32.62 42.88 -12.39
CA THR A 63 -31.69 43.35 -13.44
C THR A 63 -30.38 42.55 -13.56
N VAL A 64 -30.33 41.37 -14.23
CA VAL A 64 -29.12 40.84 -14.93
C VAL A 64 -29.52 39.78 -15.98
N CYS A 65 -28.97 39.82 -17.20
CA CYS A 65 -28.90 38.68 -18.14
C CYS A 65 -27.58 37.94 -17.90
N ASP A 66 -27.60 36.65 -17.55
CA ASP A 66 -26.39 35.90 -17.21
C ASP A 66 -25.73 35.27 -18.45
N VAL A 67 -24.39 35.19 -18.48
CA VAL A 67 -23.61 34.84 -19.70
C VAL A 67 -23.36 33.32 -19.84
N GLY A 68 -24.15 32.50 -19.13
CA GLY A 68 -24.00 31.04 -19.11
C GLY A 68 -25.00 30.37 -18.18
N CYS A 69 -25.09 29.05 -18.28
CA CYS A 69 -25.96 28.25 -17.42
C CYS A 69 -25.44 28.22 -15.97
N ALA A 70 -26.36 28.27 -15.00
CA ALA A 70 -26.03 28.11 -13.59
C ALA A 70 -25.41 26.73 -13.33
N ASN A 71 -24.61 26.60 -12.26
CA ASN A 71 -24.01 25.32 -11.85
C ASN A 71 -25.08 24.21 -11.74
N GLY A 72 -24.81 23.05 -12.35
CA GLY A 72 -25.76 21.93 -12.45
C GLY A 72 -26.67 21.98 -13.69
N TYR A 73 -26.40 22.90 -14.61
CA TYR A 73 -27.06 23.00 -15.90
C TYR A 73 -26.02 23.25 -17.00
N HIS A 74 -26.24 22.68 -18.18
CA HIS A 74 -25.47 22.97 -19.39
C HIS A 74 -26.38 23.53 -20.48
N GLN A 75 -25.79 24.18 -21.47
CA GLN A 75 -26.54 24.61 -22.65
C GLN A 75 -26.88 23.37 -23.48
N GLY A 76 -28.17 23.05 -23.56
CA GLY A 76 -28.68 21.88 -24.27
C GLY A 76 -28.36 21.91 -25.76
N ASP A 77 -28.00 20.76 -26.30
CA ASP A 77 -27.84 20.60 -27.75
C ASP A 77 -29.18 20.38 -28.47
N SER A 78 -29.14 20.23 -29.80
CA SER A 78 -30.35 20.06 -30.61
C SER A 78 -31.17 18.82 -30.24
N ASP A 79 -30.52 17.74 -29.81
CA ASP A 79 -31.15 16.46 -29.51
C ASP A 79 -31.79 16.50 -28.12
N GLU A 80 -31.13 17.15 -27.16
CA GLU A 80 -31.66 17.33 -25.81
C GLU A 80 -32.82 18.34 -25.79
N ILE A 81 -32.75 19.41 -26.59
CA ILE A 81 -33.87 20.34 -26.77
C ILE A 81 -35.07 19.64 -27.44
N GLN A 82 -34.81 18.75 -28.41
CA GLN A 82 -35.89 17.97 -29.02
C GLN A 82 -36.52 17.00 -28.01
N THR A 83 -35.70 16.34 -27.19
CA THR A 83 -36.17 15.47 -26.10
C THR A 83 -37.07 16.24 -25.13
N LEU A 84 -36.68 17.46 -24.75
CA LEU A 84 -37.49 18.32 -23.88
C LEU A 84 -38.86 18.66 -24.51
N LYS A 85 -38.91 18.94 -25.81
CA LYS A 85 -40.19 19.17 -26.52
C LYS A 85 -41.05 17.92 -26.57
N ASP A 86 -40.43 16.75 -26.76
CA ASP A 86 -41.12 15.47 -26.77
C ASP A 86 -41.71 15.14 -25.40
N ASP A 87 -41.00 15.47 -24.31
CA ASP A 87 -41.49 15.34 -22.93
C ASP A 87 -42.70 16.26 -22.67
N ILE A 88 -42.64 17.52 -23.13
CA ILE A 88 -43.77 18.47 -23.03
C ILE A 88 -45.00 17.94 -23.79
N ASN A 89 -44.79 17.40 -25.00
CA ASN A 89 -45.87 16.81 -25.80
C ASN A 89 -46.44 15.52 -25.16
N SER A 90 -45.58 14.74 -24.50
CA SER A 90 -45.97 13.55 -23.74
C SER A 90 -46.78 13.90 -22.50
N ALA A 91 -46.42 14.95 -21.77
CA ALA A 91 -47.18 15.47 -20.63
C ALA A 91 -48.59 15.91 -21.04
N LYS A 92 -48.75 16.51 -22.24
CA LYS A 92 -50.08 16.78 -22.82
C LYS A 92 -50.85 15.48 -23.11
N THR A 93 -50.19 14.50 -23.71
CA THR A 93 -50.83 13.20 -24.04
C THR A 93 -51.31 12.49 -22.77
N ASN A 94 -50.61 12.67 -21.65
CA ASN A 94 -50.97 12.14 -20.34
C ASN A 94 -52.01 13.00 -19.60
N GLY A 95 -52.44 14.13 -20.16
CA GLY A 95 -53.43 15.04 -19.56
C GLY A 95 -52.88 15.89 -18.40
N GLU A 96 -51.56 15.99 -18.26
CA GLU A 96 -50.89 16.69 -17.18
C GLU A 96 -50.83 18.22 -17.43
N ILE A 97 -50.85 18.63 -18.70
CA ILE A 97 -50.88 20.03 -19.14
C ILE A 97 -51.81 20.21 -20.35
N ASP A 98 -52.34 21.42 -20.54
CA ASP A 98 -53.25 21.75 -21.65
C ASP A 98 -52.51 22.23 -22.92
N ASP A 99 -53.25 22.29 -24.03
CA ASP A 99 -52.74 22.70 -25.35
C ASP A 99 -52.15 24.12 -25.37
N ALA A 100 -52.74 25.01 -24.58
CA ALA A 100 -52.28 26.39 -24.46
C ALA A 100 -50.90 26.45 -23.77
N THR A 101 -50.70 25.65 -22.73
CA THR A 101 -49.44 25.53 -22.00
C THR A 101 -48.35 24.90 -22.88
N VAL A 102 -48.64 23.84 -23.63
CA VAL A 102 -47.67 23.24 -24.57
C VAL A 102 -47.20 24.25 -25.61
N SER A 103 -48.15 24.97 -26.22
CA SER A 103 -47.86 25.94 -27.27
C SER A 103 -47.05 27.12 -26.73
N PHE A 104 -47.35 27.58 -25.51
CA PHE A 104 -46.57 28.60 -24.81
C PHE A 104 -45.13 28.14 -24.54
N LEU A 105 -44.94 26.93 -24.02
CA LEU A 105 -43.61 26.39 -23.69
C LEU A 105 -42.74 26.13 -24.93
N ASN A 106 -43.31 25.54 -25.99
CA ASN A 106 -42.58 25.32 -27.23
C ASN A 106 -42.17 26.64 -27.90
N ASN A 107 -43.05 27.65 -27.91
CA ASN A 107 -42.71 28.98 -28.42
C ASN A 107 -41.57 29.65 -27.63
N ILE A 108 -41.52 29.45 -26.31
CA ILE A 108 -40.42 29.94 -25.47
C ILE A 108 -39.10 29.23 -25.83
N ILE A 109 -39.13 27.90 -25.99
CA ILE A 109 -37.96 27.11 -26.37
C ILE A 109 -37.44 27.53 -27.76
N ASP A 110 -38.34 27.73 -28.72
CA ASP A 110 -38.01 28.11 -30.10
C ASP A 110 -37.46 29.54 -30.24
N SER A 111 -37.81 30.43 -29.31
CA SER A 111 -37.39 31.84 -29.31
C SER A 111 -36.17 32.13 -28.44
N ALA A 112 -35.66 31.14 -27.71
CA ALA A 112 -34.49 31.29 -26.85
C ALA A 112 -33.16 31.20 -27.63
N GLN A 113 -32.16 32.02 -27.27
CA GLN A 113 -30.80 31.91 -27.82
C GLN A 113 -30.05 30.66 -27.30
N GLY A 114 -30.48 30.10 -26.17
CA GLY A 114 -29.96 28.89 -25.57
C GLY A 114 -30.88 28.40 -24.45
N VAL A 115 -31.04 27.08 -24.32
CA VAL A 115 -31.84 26.44 -23.27
C VAL A 115 -30.88 25.78 -22.29
N CYS A 116 -30.94 26.15 -21.01
CA CYS A 116 -30.17 25.43 -20.00
C CYS A 116 -30.92 24.17 -19.59
N ILE A 117 -30.33 23.02 -19.84
CA ILE A 117 -30.84 21.71 -19.47
C ILE A 117 -30.15 21.29 -18.19
N LYS A 118 -30.93 20.78 -17.24
CA LYS A 118 -30.40 20.27 -15.98
C LYS A 118 -29.46 19.12 -16.29
N ASP A 119 -28.23 19.19 -15.78
CA ASP A 119 -27.27 18.11 -15.94
C ASP A 119 -27.90 16.82 -15.43
N LYS A 120 -27.88 15.76 -16.27
CA LYS A 120 -28.27 14.43 -15.80
C LYS A 120 -27.31 14.07 -14.68
N VAL A 121 -27.83 13.90 -13.47
CA VAL A 121 -27.04 13.32 -12.38
C VAL A 121 -26.77 11.88 -12.78
N VAL A 122 -25.55 11.60 -13.24
CA VAL A 122 -25.08 10.25 -13.50
C VAL A 122 -24.30 9.80 -12.29
N ARG A 123 -24.51 8.55 -11.86
CA ARG A 123 -23.70 7.95 -10.80
C ARG A 123 -22.24 7.93 -11.24
N PRO A 124 -21.33 8.61 -10.54
CA PRO A 124 -19.96 8.75 -11.02
C PRO A 124 -19.17 7.45 -10.80
N THR A 125 -18.39 7.06 -11.80
CA THR A 125 -17.43 5.94 -11.70
C THR A 125 -16.14 6.41 -11.07
N GLY A 126 -15.51 5.56 -10.25
CA GLY A 126 -14.20 5.85 -9.65
C GLY A 126 -14.23 6.86 -8.50
N GLN A 127 -15.42 7.23 -8.00
CA GLN A 127 -15.62 8.12 -6.86
C GLN A 127 -15.94 7.37 -5.55
N VAL A 128 -15.95 6.04 -5.59
CA VAL A 128 -16.06 5.18 -4.40
C VAL A 128 -14.70 4.51 -4.19
N TYR A 129 -14.04 4.85 -3.09
CA TYR A 129 -12.71 4.37 -2.74
C TYR A 129 -12.79 3.40 -1.56
N ILE A 130 -12.61 2.11 -1.81
CA ILE A 130 -12.58 1.07 -0.79
C ILE A 130 -11.38 1.30 0.14
N LYS A 131 -11.65 1.45 1.44
CA LYS A 131 -10.59 1.55 2.45
C LYS A 131 -9.87 0.22 2.58
N ARG A 132 -8.60 0.26 2.99
CA ARG A 132 -7.74 -0.93 3.09
C ARG A 132 -8.02 -1.80 4.33
N ASP A 133 -8.88 -1.35 5.24
CA ASP A 133 -9.22 -1.99 6.52
C ASP A 133 -10.44 -2.91 6.46
N PHE A 134 -10.83 -3.39 5.27
CA PHE A 134 -11.91 -4.36 5.15
C PHE A 134 -11.56 -5.71 5.77
N CYS A 135 -12.53 -6.35 6.41
CA CYS A 135 -12.35 -7.60 7.14
C CYS A 135 -13.42 -8.62 6.81
N SER A 136 -13.03 -9.86 6.52
CA SER A 136 -13.97 -10.98 6.46
C SER A 136 -13.89 -11.76 7.77
N CYS A 137 -15.04 -11.96 8.41
CA CYS A 137 -15.12 -12.67 9.69
C CYS A 137 -15.98 -13.93 9.57
N LEU A 138 -15.53 -15.00 10.20
CA LEU A 138 -16.25 -16.25 10.40
C LEU A 138 -16.02 -16.71 11.84
N GLN A 139 -17.09 -16.89 12.62
CA GLN A 139 -17.05 -17.38 13.99
C GLN A 139 -16.08 -16.62 14.91
N GLY A 140 -16.04 -15.30 14.77
CA GLY A 140 -15.17 -14.45 15.59
C GLY A 140 -13.73 -14.34 15.10
N LYS A 141 -13.39 -14.92 13.95
CA LYS A 141 -12.03 -15.03 13.44
C LYS A 141 -11.94 -14.51 12.01
N ALA A 142 -10.75 -14.05 11.61
CA ALA A 142 -10.52 -13.56 10.26
C ALA A 142 -10.53 -14.73 9.26
N ASP A 143 -11.29 -14.61 8.17
CA ASP A 143 -11.38 -15.58 7.06
C ASP A 143 -10.72 -15.03 5.78
N ILE A 144 -10.00 -13.91 5.87
CA ILE A 144 -9.20 -13.34 4.77
C ILE A 144 -7.83 -12.87 5.27
N ILE A 145 -6.89 -12.72 4.34
CA ILE A 145 -5.56 -12.15 4.63
C ILE A 145 -5.65 -10.62 4.75
N ASN A 146 -6.05 -10.13 5.94
CA ASN A 146 -5.96 -8.73 6.34
C ASN A 146 -5.91 -8.64 7.88
N ASN A 147 -5.41 -7.53 8.45
CA ASN A 147 -5.24 -7.33 9.90
C ASN A 147 -6.60 -7.16 10.61
N CYS A 148 -7.31 -8.27 10.81
CA CYS A 148 -8.73 -8.32 11.12
C CYS A 148 -9.06 -9.05 12.42
N GLU A 149 -8.07 -9.52 13.14
CA GLU A 149 -8.22 -10.33 14.35
C GLU A 149 -9.01 -9.57 15.43
N SER A 150 -8.58 -8.33 15.71
CA SER A 150 -9.25 -7.48 16.71
C SER A 150 -10.69 -7.11 16.30
N PHE A 151 -10.92 -6.87 15.02
CA PHE A 151 -12.24 -6.55 14.49
C PHE A 151 -13.18 -7.77 14.56
N CYS A 152 -12.70 -8.92 14.10
CA CYS A 152 -13.48 -10.15 14.05
C CYS A 152 -13.75 -10.75 15.42
N ALA A 153 -12.91 -10.53 16.43
CA ALA A 153 -13.17 -10.98 17.81
C ALA A 153 -14.54 -10.51 18.34
N SER A 154 -15.01 -9.34 17.89
CA SER A 154 -16.34 -8.80 18.24
C SER A 154 -17.51 -9.44 17.49
N LYS A 155 -17.24 -10.36 16.55
CA LYS A 155 -18.19 -10.97 15.59
C LYS A 155 -18.30 -12.49 15.78
N SER A 156 -18.27 -12.96 17.02
CA SER A 156 -18.24 -14.38 17.39
C SER A 156 -19.47 -15.20 16.96
N THR A 157 -20.61 -14.56 16.70
CA THR A 157 -21.86 -15.24 16.37
C THR A 157 -22.07 -15.47 14.86
N LEU A 158 -21.12 -15.10 14.01
CA LEU A 158 -21.25 -15.25 12.56
C LEU A 158 -20.97 -16.70 12.12
N ASN A 159 -21.97 -17.36 11.56
CA ASN A 159 -21.84 -18.74 11.04
C ASN A 159 -21.51 -18.80 9.54
N SER A 160 -21.38 -17.65 8.89
CA SER A 160 -21.02 -17.52 7.48
C SER A 160 -19.92 -16.47 7.31
N PRO A 161 -18.98 -16.66 6.35
CA PRO A 161 -17.93 -15.69 6.07
C PRO A 161 -18.55 -14.38 5.59
N THR A 162 -18.44 -13.33 6.39
CA THR A 162 -19.02 -12.02 6.07
C THR A 162 -17.91 -11.00 5.96
N LEU A 163 -17.76 -10.42 4.78
CA LEU A 163 -16.93 -9.24 4.51
C LEU A 163 -17.61 -8.01 5.11
N PHE A 164 -16.82 -7.20 5.80
CA PHE A 164 -17.13 -5.89 6.33
C PHE A 164 -16.15 -4.92 5.68
N GLY A 165 -16.66 -3.89 5.04
CA GLY A 165 -15.80 -2.86 4.45
C GLY A 165 -16.39 -1.48 4.64
N SER A 166 -15.57 -0.48 4.41
CA SER A 166 -16.01 0.91 4.34
C SER A 166 -15.32 1.63 3.20
N VAL A 167 -15.91 2.75 2.79
CA VAL A 167 -15.44 3.54 1.66
C VAL A 167 -15.19 4.99 2.05
N ASP A 168 -14.22 5.59 1.39
CA ASP A 168 -14.16 7.04 1.23
C ASP A 168 -14.85 7.41 -0.08
N LEU A 169 -15.62 8.48 -0.06
CA LEU A 169 -16.35 8.97 -1.22
C LEU A 169 -15.65 10.20 -1.77
N GLY A 170 -15.55 10.31 -3.08
CA GLY A 170 -15.05 11.50 -3.73
C GLY A 170 -16.09 12.63 -3.77
N PRO A 171 -15.66 13.85 -4.15
CA PRO A 171 -16.47 15.06 -4.03
C PRO A 171 -17.80 14.96 -4.80
N ASP A 172 -17.82 14.35 -5.98
CA ASP A 172 -19.01 14.21 -6.83
C ASP A 172 -20.15 13.44 -6.16
N ILE A 173 -19.83 12.57 -5.20
CA ILE A 173 -20.81 11.86 -4.39
C ILE A 173 -21.10 12.65 -3.11
N GLN A 174 -20.08 13.13 -2.41
CA GLN A 174 -20.24 13.79 -1.10
C GLN A 174 -21.05 15.08 -1.14
N ILE A 175 -20.84 15.93 -2.16
CA ILE A 175 -21.51 17.23 -2.27
C ILE A 175 -22.88 17.12 -2.94
N ASN A 176 -23.19 15.96 -3.54
CA ASN A 176 -24.46 15.72 -4.19
C ASN A 176 -25.54 15.38 -3.15
N ALA A 177 -26.58 16.20 -3.10
CA ALA A 177 -27.65 16.10 -2.10
C ALA A 177 -28.48 14.81 -2.20
N GLU A 178 -28.54 14.16 -3.37
CA GLU A 178 -29.25 12.90 -3.58
C GLU A 178 -28.37 11.68 -3.24
N LEU A 179 -27.06 11.78 -3.51
CA LEU A 179 -26.09 10.73 -3.23
C LEU A 179 -25.55 10.84 -1.80
N GLY A 180 -24.53 11.66 -1.54
CA GLY A 180 -24.00 11.96 -0.21
C GLY A 180 -23.26 10.82 0.51
N ASN A 181 -23.75 9.58 0.45
CA ASN A 181 -23.18 8.40 1.11
C ASN A 181 -23.26 7.14 0.22
N LEU A 182 -22.58 6.07 0.61
CA LEU A 182 -22.53 4.81 -0.15
C LEU A 182 -23.92 4.18 -0.29
N HIS A 183 -24.73 4.22 0.77
CA HIS A 183 -26.06 3.60 0.75
C HIS A 183 -26.94 4.25 -0.31
N ASN A 184 -27.04 5.57 -0.32
CA ASN A 184 -27.77 6.32 -1.33
C ASN A 184 -27.15 6.15 -2.73
N TRP A 185 -25.82 6.04 -2.79
CA TRP A 185 -25.13 5.67 -4.03
C TRP A 185 -25.54 4.27 -4.56
N CYS A 186 -26.06 3.41 -3.69
CA CYS A 186 -26.54 2.09 -4.07
C CYS A 186 -28.06 1.99 -4.21
N THR A 187 -28.86 2.90 -3.63
CA THR A 187 -30.31 2.69 -3.48
C THR A 187 -31.22 3.84 -3.93
N VAL A 188 -30.70 5.08 -4.06
CA VAL A 188 -31.55 6.24 -4.43
C VAL A 188 -31.77 6.33 -5.93
N GLU A 189 -33.01 6.24 -6.39
CA GLU A 189 -33.35 6.55 -7.78
C GLU A 189 -33.08 8.04 -8.06
N LEU A 190 -32.28 8.33 -9.08
CA LEU A 190 -31.92 9.69 -9.46
C LEU A 190 -33.04 10.30 -10.31
N VAL A 191 -33.51 11.49 -9.90
CA VAL A 191 -34.64 12.17 -10.53
C VAL A 191 -34.29 12.53 -11.97
N GLY A 192 -35.18 12.19 -12.92
CA GLY A 192 -34.97 12.49 -14.35
C GLY A 192 -34.11 11.46 -15.10
N THR A 193 -33.85 10.29 -14.50
CA THR A 193 -33.19 9.16 -15.18
C THR A 193 -34.15 8.01 -15.42
N VAL A 194 -34.02 7.32 -16.56
CA VAL A 194 -34.82 6.12 -16.92
C VAL A 194 -34.14 4.82 -16.45
N GLN A 195 -33.30 4.90 -15.42
CA GLN A 195 -32.48 3.78 -14.99
C GLN A 195 -33.30 2.74 -14.20
N PRO A 196 -32.96 1.44 -14.30
CA PRO A 196 -33.50 0.43 -13.40
C PRO A 196 -33.27 0.81 -11.95
N ALA A 197 -34.15 0.36 -11.04
CA ALA A 197 -34.00 0.58 -9.61
C ALA A 197 -32.55 0.24 -9.17
N PRO A 198 -31.83 1.21 -8.59
CA PRO A 198 -30.41 1.05 -8.34
C PRO A 198 -30.18 0.02 -7.24
N ASN A 199 -29.13 -0.76 -7.43
CA ASN A 199 -28.64 -1.70 -6.43
C ASN A 199 -27.12 -1.83 -6.59
N CYS A 200 -26.42 -2.22 -5.53
CA CYS A 200 -25.01 -2.54 -5.61
C CYS A 200 -24.78 -4.04 -5.51
N ILE A 201 -23.70 -4.49 -6.15
CA ILE A 201 -23.12 -5.83 -6.01
C ILE A 201 -21.61 -5.69 -5.90
N ILE A 202 -20.94 -6.72 -5.38
CA ILE A 202 -19.50 -6.89 -5.53
C ILE A 202 -19.28 -7.80 -6.73
N GLU A 203 -18.63 -7.28 -7.77
CA GLU A 203 -18.14 -8.06 -8.90
C GLU A 203 -16.73 -8.55 -8.56
N VAL A 204 -16.51 -9.88 -8.57
CA VAL A 204 -15.22 -10.50 -8.26
C VAL A 204 -14.69 -11.27 -9.46
N PHE A 205 -13.42 -11.10 -9.78
CA PHE A 205 -12.72 -11.77 -10.87
C PHE A 205 -11.53 -12.57 -10.34
N ASP A 206 -11.40 -13.81 -10.78
CA ASP A 206 -10.39 -14.76 -10.29
C ASP A 206 -9.27 -15.07 -11.31
N GLY A 207 -9.23 -14.33 -12.41
CA GLY A 207 -8.33 -14.57 -13.55
C GLY A 207 -8.95 -15.37 -14.69
N LEU A 208 -10.05 -16.09 -14.45
CA LEU A 208 -10.71 -16.94 -15.45
C LEU A 208 -12.20 -16.61 -15.62
N SER A 209 -12.88 -16.28 -14.53
CA SER A 209 -14.32 -16.07 -14.48
C SER A 209 -14.69 -14.94 -13.52
N THR A 210 -15.85 -14.35 -13.77
CA THR A 210 -16.43 -13.31 -12.93
C THR A 210 -17.62 -13.88 -12.16
N ALA A 211 -17.71 -13.59 -10.87
CA ALA A 211 -18.86 -13.87 -10.04
C ALA A 211 -19.39 -12.59 -9.39
N THR A 212 -20.65 -12.62 -8.96
CA THR A 212 -21.31 -11.48 -8.32
C THR A 212 -21.76 -11.86 -6.92
N ILE A 213 -21.60 -10.94 -5.97
CA ILE A 213 -21.99 -11.12 -4.57
C ILE A 213 -22.89 -9.96 -4.17
N ASP A 214 -24.02 -10.26 -3.56
CA ASP A 214 -24.91 -9.23 -3.04
C ASP A 214 -24.25 -8.48 -1.88
N ILE A 215 -24.43 -7.16 -1.89
CA ILE A 215 -23.91 -6.27 -0.85
C ILE A 215 -25.07 -5.70 -0.05
N THR A 216 -24.88 -5.61 1.26
CA THR A 216 -25.78 -4.89 2.16
C THR A 216 -25.12 -3.58 2.55
N THR A 217 -25.78 -2.46 2.28
CA THR A 217 -25.36 -1.12 2.71
C THR A 217 -26.30 -0.60 3.80
N PHE A 218 -25.86 0.38 4.58
CA PHE A 218 -26.61 0.88 5.74
C PHE A 218 -26.95 2.36 5.56
N ALA A 219 -28.19 2.74 5.86
CA ALA A 219 -28.64 4.12 5.78
C ALA A 219 -27.71 5.06 6.55
N ASN A 220 -27.40 6.21 5.95
CA ASN A 220 -26.47 7.22 6.49
C ASN A 220 -25.06 6.68 6.79
N SER A 221 -24.60 5.67 6.07
CA SER A 221 -23.28 5.06 6.27
C SER A 221 -22.52 4.86 4.96
N ASN A 222 -21.20 4.86 5.08
CA ASN A 222 -20.25 4.48 4.04
C ASN A 222 -19.71 3.06 4.26
N SER A 223 -20.40 2.25 5.06
CA SER A 223 -20.02 0.87 5.35
C SER A 223 -20.90 -0.11 4.59
N PHE A 224 -20.34 -1.29 4.33
CA PHE A 224 -21.03 -2.36 3.64
C PHE A 224 -20.69 -3.73 4.22
N GLN A 225 -21.56 -4.70 3.94
CA GLN A 225 -21.36 -6.11 4.25
C GLN A 225 -21.63 -6.98 3.03
N ALA A 226 -20.92 -8.10 2.89
CA ALA A 226 -21.19 -9.09 1.84
C ALA A 226 -20.90 -10.51 2.33
N ASN A 227 -21.70 -11.49 1.89
CA ASN A 227 -21.49 -12.89 2.24
C ASN A 227 -20.57 -13.56 1.22
N LEU A 228 -19.41 -14.03 1.65
CA LEU A 228 -18.39 -14.61 0.77
C LEU A 228 -18.49 -16.14 0.62
N THR A 229 -19.59 -16.77 1.07
CA THR A 229 -19.74 -18.24 1.06
C THR A 229 -19.57 -18.84 -0.32
N SER A 230 -19.95 -18.12 -1.38
CA SER A 230 -19.83 -18.56 -2.78
C SER A 230 -18.38 -18.58 -3.29
N LEU A 231 -17.44 -17.92 -2.60
CA LEU A 231 -16.03 -17.86 -3.00
C LEU A 231 -15.23 -19.03 -2.42
N ALA A 232 -14.33 -19.59 -3.22
CA ALA A 232 -13.42 -20.62 -2.76
C ALA A 232 -12.35 -20.04 -1.82
N LYS A 233 -11.92 -20.84 -0.86
CA LYS A 233 -10.74 -20.54 -0.03
C LYS A 233 -9.44 -20.71 -0.85
N ASN A 234 -8.35 -20.12 -0.36
CA ASN A 234 -7.01 -20.17 -0.93
C ASN A 234 -6.92 -19.67 -2.39
N LYS A 235 -7.88 -18.84 -2.80
CA LYS A 235 -7.93 -18.19 -4.11
C LYS A 235 -8.01 -16.68 -3.93
N THR A 236 -7.25 -15.95 -4.74
CA THR A 236 -7.25 -14.48 -4.74
C THR A 236 -8.23 -13.99 -5.79
N TYR A 237 -9.06 -13.03 -5.40
CA TYR A 237 -10.07 -12.37 -6.23
C TYR A 237 -9.77 -10.88 -6.30
N VAL A 238 -9.90 -10.29 -7.49
CA VAL A 238 -9.95 -8.83 -7.67
C VAL A 238 -11.42 -8.43 -7.64
N ALA A 239 -11.79 -7.61 -6.67
CA ALA A 239 -13.15 -7.22 -6.36
C ALA A 239 -13.36 -5.72 -6.62
N LYS A 240 -14.58 -5.35 -7.03
CA LYS A 240 -15.04 -3.96 -7.09
C LYS A 240 -16.54 -3.89 -6.79
N ILE A 241 -17.00 -2.80 -6.19
CA ILE A 241 -18.43 -2.53 -6.06
C ILE A 241 -18.93 -1.98 -7.39
N LYS A 242 -20.04 -2.53 -7.87
CA LYS A 242 -20.71 -2.14 -9.11
C LYS A 242 -22.17 -1.84 -8.84
N GLU A 243 -22.63 -0.70 -9.31
CA GLU A 243 -24.03 -0.33 -9.29
C GLU A 243 -24.73 -0.86 -10.55
N THR A 244 -25.87 -1.53 -10.38
CA THR A 244 -26.50 -2.35 -11.43
C THR A 244 -27.35 -1.57 -12.43
N GLY A 245 -27.86 -0.39 -12.07
CA GLY A 245 -28.68 0.45 -12.94
C GLY A 245 -27.86 1.25 -13.95
N SER A 246 -26.77 1.86 -13.50
CA SER A 246 -25.88 2.71 -14.29
C SER A 246 -24.60 2.01 -14.76
N GLY A 247 -24.18 0.93 -14.10
CA GLY A 247 -22.90 0.26 -14.36
C GLY A 247 -21.68 0.96 -13.74
N ALA A 248 -21.88 2.01 -12.94
CA ALA A 248 -20.80 2.71 -12.27
C ALA A 248 -20.04 1.80 -11.28
N VAL A 249 -18.71 1.94 -11.22
CA VAL A 249 -17.84 1.06 -10.41
C VAL A 249 -16.94 1.83 -9.44
N SER A 250 -16.57 1.18 -8.34
CA SER A 250 -15.53 1.62 -7.40
C SER A 250 -14.12 1.34 -7.93
N ASN A 251 -13.10 1.76 -7.19
CA ASN A 251 -11.76 1.19 -7.36
C ASN A 251 -11.73 -0.31 -7.01
N GLU A 252 -10.71 -0.99 -7.50
CA GLU A 252 -10.49 -2.41 -7.28
C GLU A 252 -9.75 -2.67 -5.96
N PHE A 253 -10.07 -3.79 -5.31
CA PHE A 253 -9.39 -4.29 -4.12
C PHE A 253 -9.27 -5.82 -4.18
N GLN A 254 -8.31 -6.39 -3.47
CA GLN A 254 -8.06 -7.82 -3.50
C GLN A 254 -8.61 -8.52 -2.26
N ILE A 255 -9.25 -9.67 -2.47
CA ILE A 255 -9.74 -10.53 -1.40
C ILE A 255 -9.13 -11.91 -1.61
N ARG A 256 -8.50 -12.46 -0.58
CA ARG A 256 -8.10 -13.87 -0.55
C ARG A 256 -8.66 -14.50 0.70
N ARG A 257 -9.59 -15.45 0.52
CA ARG A 257 -10.18 -16.20 1.62
C ARG A 257 -9.21 -17.28 2.10
N VAL A 258 -9.14 -17.49 3.40
CA VAL A 258 -8.25 -18.45 4.05
C VAL A 258 -9.01 -19.17 5.16
N ASP A 259 -8.49 -20.31 5.61
CA ASP A 259 -9.06 -20.97 6.77
C ASP A 259 -8.89 -20.08 8.01
N PRO A 260 -9.96 -19.85 8.80
CA PRO A 260 -9.84 -19.04 9.98
C PRO A 260 -9.03 -19.76 11.05
N PRO A 261 -8.24 -19.00 11.83
CA PRO A 261 -8.13 -19.18 13.25
C PRO A 261 -8.38 -20.56 13.89
N GLN A 262 -7.57 -21.61 13.89
CA GLN A 262 -7.78 -22.73 14.83
C GLN A 262 -7.30 -22.29 16.22
N ASP A 263 -8.13 -22.51 17.25
CA ASP A 263 -7.85 -22.08 18.65
C ASP A 263 -6.73 -22.89 19.33
N ASP A 264 -6.09 -23.80 18.60
CA ASP A 264 -4.97 -24.62 19.05
C ASP A 264 -3.59 -23.96 18.79
N GLY A 265 -3.58 -22.72 18.27
CA GLY A 265 -2.34 -22.00 17.97
C GLY A 265 -1.68 -22.41 16.65
N SER A 266 -2.38 -23.19 15.81
CA SER A 266 -1.86 -23.68 14.53
C SER A 266 -2.11 -22.75 13.32
N ASP A 267 -2.46 -21.48 13.51
CA ASP A 267 -2.94 -20.65 12.40
C ASP A 267 -1.94 -19.70 11.73
N THR A 268 -1.73 -19.98 10.43
CA THR A 268 -0.43 -19.88 9.76
C THR A 268 -0.57 -19.49 8.29
N SER A 269 -1.65 -18.80 7.96
CA SER A 269 -1.98 -18.48 6.57
C SER A 269 -1.37 -17.16 6.05
N THR A 270 -0.73 -16.34 6.88
CA THR A 270 -0.12 -15.07 6.43
C THR A 270 1.38 -15.26 6.17
N PRO A 271 1.98 -14.60 5.16
CA PRO A 271 3.42 -14.62 5.00
C PRO A 271 4.14 -14.17 6.28
N LEU A 272 5.31 -14.76 6.56
CA LEU A 272 6.18 -14.36 7.66
C LEU A 272 6.50 -12.87 7.57
N LYS A 273 6.42 -12.18 8.71
CA LYS A 273 6.70 -10.75 8.77
C LYS A 273 8.16 -10.49 8.38
N ILE A 274 8.39 -9.51 7.51
CA ILE A 274 9.72 -9.13 7.02
C ILE A 274 10.17 -7.85 7.71
N MET A 275 11.43 -7.82 8.13
CA MET A 275 12.11 -6.70 8.77
C MET A 275 13.29 -6.25 7.92
N PRO A 276 13.34 -4.99 7.48
CA PRO A 276 14.52 -4.43 6.82
C PRO A 276 15.69 -4.31 7.80
N VAL A 277 16.88 -4.63 7.32
CA VAL A 277 18.14 -4.55 8.06
C VAL A 277 19.06 -3.57 7.33
N SER A 278 19.53 -2.57 8.06
CA SER A 278 20.47 -1.57 7.54
C SER A 278 21.91 -1.98 7.84
N GLN A 279 22.84 -1.57 6.97
CA GLN A 279 24.27 -1.67 7.21
C GLN A 279 24.82 -0.26 7.49
N TYR A 280 25.77 -0.13 8.40
CA TYR A 280 26.59 1.06 8.52
C TYR A 280 28.04 0.68 8.83
N THR A 281 28.94 1.65 8.70
CA THR A 281 30.37 1.45 8.93
C THR A 281 30.80 2.19 10.20
N CYS A 282 31.71 1.60 10.98
CA CYS A 282 32.57 2.36 11.88
C CYS A 282 34.02 2.26 11.42
N LEU A 283 34.78 3.32 11.65
CA LEU A 283 36.21 3.37 11.40
C LEU A 283 36.96 3.17 12.71
N ASN A 284 37.75 2.10 12.78
CA ASN A 284 38.66 1.87 13.89
C ASN A 284 40.05 2.44 13.55
N ARG A 285 40.49 3.44 14.31
CA ARG A 285 41.72 4.22 14.11
C ARG A 285 42.83 3.67 15.01
N THR A 286 43.36 2.52 14.65
CA THR A 286 44.53 1.91 15.30
C THR A 286 45.71 1.92 14.34
N GLY A 287 46.85 2.51 14.74
CA GLY A 287 48.11 2.45 13.97
C GLY A 287 48.92 3.75 13.90
N SER A 288 50.07 3.66 13.24
CA SER A 288 50.96 4.78 12.88
C SER A 288 51.14 4.86 11.37
N LEU A 289 51.10 6.07 10.81
CA LEU A 289 51.52 6.33 9.43
C LEU A 289 53.00 5.98 9.23
N GLN A 290 53.43 5.75 7.97
CA GLN A 290 54.83 5.44 7.62
C GLN A 290 55.85 6.49 8.12
N ASN A 291 55.40 7.70 8.46
CA ASN A 291 56.22 8.77 9.02
C ASN A 291 56.23 8.84 10.56
N GLY A 292 55.66 7.86 11.26
CA GLY A 292 55.60 7.80 12.73
C GLY A 292 54.46 8.63 13.35
N THR A 293 53.70 9.39 12.57
CA THR A 293 52.49 10.09 13.04
C THR A 293 51.40 9.09 13.42
N GLN A 294 50.87 9.16 14.64
CA GLN A 294 49.78 8.27 15.05
C GLN A 294 48.49 8.66 14.32
N CYS A 295 47.70 7.67 13.90
CA CYS A 295 46.42 7.91 13.21
C CYS A 295 45.43 8.73 14.07
N GLY A 296 45.65 8.81 15.39
CA GLY A 296 44.90 9.61 16.36
C GLY A 296 45.24 11.11 16.39
N GLU A 297 46.36 11.54 15.79
CA GLU A 297 46.90 12.92 15.92
C GLU A 297 46.63 13.83 14.70
N LEU A 298 45.98 13.31 13.66
CA LEU A 298 45.77 14.03 12.40
C LEU A 298 44.58 15.00 12.49
N SER A 299 44.83 16.28 12.14
CA SER A 299 43.82 17.34 12.06
C SER A 299 43.50 17.67 10.59
N GLY A 300 42.49 17.00 10.02
CA GLY A 300 41.98 17.29 8.66
C GLY A 300 40.99 16.23 8.17
N ASN A 301 39.93 16.66 7.47
CA ASN A 301 38.82 15.78 7.04
C ASN A 301 39.24 14.67 6.07
N ASP A 302 40.22 14.90 5.18
CA ASP A 302 40.62 13.93 4.14
C ASP A 302 41.56 12.82 4.63
N GLU A 303 42.32 13.05 5.70
CA GLU A 303 43.27 12.07 6.26
C GLU A 303 42.61 11.17 7.33
N LEU A 304 41.49 11.62 7.88
CA LEU A 304 40.65 10.93 8.87
C LEU A 304 40.09 9.58 8.35
N PHE A 305 39.73 9.51 7.07
CA PHE A 305 39.13 8.33 6.44
C PHE A 305 40.15 7.35 5.84
N ASN A 306 41.39 7.79 5.62
CA ASN A 306 42.43 7.01 4.95
C ASN A 306 43.25 6.13 5.90
N CYS A 307 43.20 6.41 7.20
CA CYS A 307 44.03 5.75 8.22
C CYS A 307 43.25 4.84 9.19
N GLY A 308 41.98 4.55 8.89
CA GLY A 308 41.11 3.71 9.73
C GLY A 308 40.68 2.42 9.02
N THR A 309 40.55 1.34 9.81
CA THR A 309 39.96 0.08 9.33
C THR A 309 38.44 0.19 9.34
N ARG A 310 37.80 -0.10 8.20
CA ARG A 310 36.34 -0.17 8.10
C ARG A 310 35.82 -1.46 8.73
N GLU A 311 34.86 -1.33 9.62
CA GLU A 311 34.12 -2.41 10.24
C GLU A 311 32.63 -2.23 9.97
N PHE A 312 31.94 -3.31 9.59
CA PHE A 312 30.54 -3.26 9.20
C PHE A 312 29.64 -3.77 10.32
N TYR A 313 28.58 -3.01 10.57
CA TYR A 313 27.59 -3.29 11.60
C TYR A 313 26.21 -3.29 10.98
N TYR A 314 25.34 -4.15 11.53
CA TYR A 314 24.02 -4.41 10.98
C TYR A 314 22.96 -4.26 12.07
N PHE A 315 21.84 -3.65 11.72
CA PHE A 315 20.74 -3.47 12.66
C PHE A 315 19.39 -3.55 11.97
N ALA A 316 18.45 -4.24 12.63
CA ALA A 316 17.05 -4.25 12.23
C ALA A 316 16.43 -2.85 12.43
N SER A 317 15.47 -2.47 11.58
CA SER A 317 14.87 -1.14 11.64
C SER A 317 14.18 -0.81 12.97
N ASN A 318 13.77 -1.82 13.75
CA ASN A 318 13.20 -1.69 15.09
C ASN A 318 14.23 -1.76 16.23
N ASN A 319 15.52 -1.95 15.92
CA ASN A 319 16.59 -2.12 16.91
C ASN A 319 17.84 -1.33 16.50
N ALA A 320 17.69 -0.01 16.40
CA ALA A 320 18.78 0.90 16.06
C ALA A 320 19.94 0.80 17.06
N PRO A 321 21.20 0.98 16.61
CA PRO A 321 22.35 0.86 17.48
C PRO A 321 22.35 1.99 18.52
N PRO A 322 22.57 1.68 19.81
CA PRO A 322 22.72 2.70 20.82
C PRO A 322 23.99 3.53 20.55
N PRO A 323 24.09 4.75 21.12
CA PRO A 323 25.27 5.58 20.94
C PRO A 323 26.51 4.90 21.55
N MET A 324 27.67 5.17 20.97
CA MET A 324 28.96 4.78 21.51
C MET A 324 29.20 5.45 22.87
N SER A 325 29.92 4.75 23.75
CA SER A 325 30.30 5.29 25.05
C SER A 325 31.16 6.56 24.89
N PRO A 326 30.95 7.61 25.71
CA PRO A 326 31.80 8.79 25.69
C PRO A 326 33.28 8.42 25.85
N GLY A 327 34.16 9.09 25.10
CA GLY A 327 35.61 8.85 25.18
C GLY A 327 36.17 7.78 24.23
N ALA A 328 35.34 7.12 23.41
CA ALA A 328 35.79 6.17 22.38
C ALA A 328 36.46 6.87 21.17
N HIS A 329 37.50 7.66 21.39
CA HIS A 329 38.09 8.57 20.39
C HIS A 329 38.75 7.88 19.18
N PHE A 330 39.03 6.58 19.30
CA PHE A 330 39.63 5.78 18.23
C PHE A 330 38.59 5.12 17.32
N ILE A 331 37.30 5.14 17.68
CA ILE A 331 36.25 4.52 16.88
C ILE A 331 35.26 5.61 16.45
N LEU A 332 35.13 5.80 15.14
CA LEU A 332 34.22 6.78 14.56
C LEU A 332 33.08 6.06 13.84
N CYS A 333 31.85 6.24 14.32
CA CYS A 333 30.64 5.66 13.71
C CYS A 333 29.71 6.73 13.09
N HIS A 334 30.04 8.01 13.26
CA HIS A 334 29.37 9.18 12.69
C HIS A 334 30.40 10.20 12.20
N ASP A 335 29.97 11.20 11.43
CA ASP A 335 30.86 12.29 10.99
C ASP A 335 31.18 13.22 12.19
N PRO A 336 32.47 13.41 12.56
CA PRO A 336 32.87 14.28 13.67
C PRO A 336 32.37 15.73 13.59
N GLN A 337 31.96 16.20 12.40
CA GLN A 337 31.35 17.53 12.23
C GLN A 337 30.07 17.72 13.05
N PHE A 338 29.34 16.65 13.35
CA PHE A 338 28.11 16.72 14.16
C PHE A 338 28.39 16.77 15.67
N GLY A 339 29.58 16.37 16.10
CA GLY A 339 29.98 16.33 17.50
C GLY A 339 31.12 15.36 17.76
N LYS A 340 31.89 15.62 18.84
CA LYS A 340 33.03 14.78 19.23
C LYS A 340 32.59 13.41 19.78
N ASP A 341 31.51 13.40 20.56
CA ASP A 341 30.93 12.18 21.13
C ASP A 341 29.75 11.71 20.28
N ASP A 342 29.50 10.41 20.23
CA ASP A 342 28.40 9.83 19.44
C ASP A 342 27.02 10.14 20.07
N SER A 343 25.99 10.18 19.22
CA SER A 343 24.61 10.48 19.62
C SER A 343 23.62 9.69 18.76
N PRO A 344 22.47 9.26 19.31
CA PRO A 344 21.39 8.66 18.53
C PRO A 344 20.86 9.56 17.41
N LEU A 345 21.10 10.88 17.51
CA LEU A 345 20.65 11.88 16.54
C LEU A 345 21.60 12.03 15.34
N PHE A 346 22.82 11.49 15.42
CA PHE A 346 23.81 11.67 14.36
C PHE A 346 23.68 10.57 13.31
N PRO A 347 23.71 10.93 12.01
CA PRO A 347 23.73 9.95 10.93
C PRO A 347 24.92 9.01 11.07
N ARG A 348 24.67 7.70 10.92
CA ARG A 348 25.73 6.69 10.91
C ARG A 348 26.56 6.81 9.63
N LEU A 349 27.87 6.60 9.73
CA LEU A 349 28.79 6.65 8.58
C LEU A 349 28.42 5.57 7.56
N GLU A 350 28.44 5.96 6.29
CA GLU A 350 28.19 5.08 5.14
C GLU A 350 26.90 4.23 5.32
N LEU A 351 25.85 4.80 5.94
CA LEU A 351 24.58 4.11 6.17
C LEU A 351 23.94 3.68 4.85
N LEU A 352 23.78 2.38 4.68
CA LEU A 352 23.00 1.74 3.64
C LEU A 352 21.67 1.28 4.25
N PRO A 353 20.59 2.07 4.11
CA PRO A 353 19.29 1.67 4.61
C PRO A 353 18.80 0.45 3.82
N GLN A 354 18.15 -0.49 4.51
CA GLN A 354 17.58 -1.69 3.89
C GLN A 354 18.60 -2.47 3.03
N HIS A 355 19.83 -2.61 3.52
CA HIS A 355 20.89 -3.38 2.86
C HIS A 355 20.48 -4.83 2.58
N MET A 356 19.69 -5.41 3.49
CA MET A 356 19.08 -6.73 3.34
C MET A 356 17.74 -6.78 4.08
N ALA A 357 16.98 -7.87 3.90
CA ALA A 357 15.80 -8.19 4.67
C ALA A 357 16.01 -9.47 5.48
N MET A 358 15.33 -9.59 6.61
CA MET A 358 15.24 -10.81 7.43
C MET A 358 13.81 -11.00 7.89
N TRP A 359 13.46 -12.20 8.36
CA TRP A 359 12.16 -12.37 9.01
C TRP A 359 12.18 -11.78 10.42
N ASP A 360 11.11 -11.09 10.78
CA ASP A 360 10.99 -10.31 12.01
C ASP A 360 10.86 -11.23 13.22
N GLN A 361 11.73 -11.04 14.22
CA GLN A 361 11.68 -11.77 15.48
C GLN A 361 10.40 -11.55 16.30
N SER A 362 9.63 -10.50 15.99
CA SER A 362 8.33 -10.24 16.64
C SER A 362 7.17 -11.04 16.03
N ASP A 363 7.40 -11.80 14.95
CA ASP A 363 6.41 -12.75 14.46
C ASP A 363 6.28 -13.89 15.48
N ILE A 364 5.06 -14.07 16.01
CA ILE A 364 4.77 -15.02 17.09
C ILE A 364 5.15 -16.46 16.72
N ARG A 365 5.19 -16.79 15.43
CA ARG A 365 5.57 -18.12 14.95
C ARG A 365 7.06 -18.43 15.17
N PHE A 366 7.89 -17.43 15.43
CA PHE A 366 9.28 -17.65 15.84
C PHE A 366 9.46 -17.76 17.35
N ALA A 367 8.42 -17.50 18.14
CA ALA A 367 8.45 -17.78 19.57
C ALA A 367 8.48 -19.31 19.78
N ASP A 368 9.08 -19.72 20.89
CA ASP A 368 8.98 -21.08 21.41
C ASP A 368 7.91 -21.06 22.52
N GLN A 369 6.65 -21.24 22.13
CA GLN A 369 5.54 -21.21 23.10
C GLN A 369 5.39 -22.53 23.86
N ASN A 370 5.93 -23.62 23.32
CA ASN A 370 5.79 -24.96 23.88
C ASN A 370 6.98 -25.39 24.77
N GLY A 371 8.07 -24.62 24.77
CA GLY A 371 9.27 -24.81 25.60
C GLY A 371 10.25 -25.86 25.06
N ASP A 372 10.19 -26.22 23.78
CA ASP A 372 11.06 -27.24 23.16
C ASP A 372 12.40 -26.68 22.63
N SER A 373 12.67 -25.41 22.89
CA SER A 373 13.84 -24.65 22.42
C SER A 373 13.95 -24.53 20.90
N ARG A 374 12.84 -24.70 20.16
CA ARG A 374 12.76 -24.52 18.71
C ARG A 374 11.67 -23.50 18.36
N PRO A 375 11.85 -22.73 17.29
CA PRO A 375 10.78 -21.87 16.78
C PRO A 375 9.53 -22.68 16.39
N ASP A 376 8.35 -22.27 16.86
CA ASP A 376 7.07 -22.95 16.60
C ASP A 376 6.79 -23.14 15.09
N ILE A 377 7.29 -22.23 14.24
CA ILE A 377 7.23 -22.30 12.78
C ILE A 377 7.78 -23.62 12.21
N ASN A 378 8.82 -24.16 12.82
CA ASN A 378 9.40 -25.42 12.39
C ASN A 378 8.48 -26.59 12.71
N GLN A 379 7.83 -26.56 13.88
CA GLN A 379 6.88 -27.58 14.31
C GLN A 379 5.61 -27.55 13.45
N MET A 380 5.07 -26.36 13.21
CA MET A 380 3.96 -26.14 12.29
C MET A 380 4.20 -26.71 10.89
N ILE A 381 5.35 -26.43 10.27
CA ILE A 381 5.66 -26.99 8.94
C ILE A 381 5.74 -28.52 9.00
N GLN A 382 6.29 -29.06 10.08
CA GLN A 382 6.37 -30.51 10.31
C GLN A 382 4.98 -31.15 10.46
N ASP A 383 4.06 -30.51 11.20
CA ASP A 383 2.70 -31.01 11.40
C ASP A 383 1.89 -30.96 10.10
N ARG A 384 1.96 -29.85 9.37
CA ARG A 384 1.32 -29.73 8.05
C ARG A 384 1.86 -30.74 7.04
N LEU A 385 3.15 -31.06 7.08
CA LEU A 385 3.71 -32.11 6.23
C LEU A 385 3.09 -33.48 6.53
N ALA A 386 2.84 -33.78 7.80
CA ALA A 386 2.21 -35.02 8.23
C ALA A 386 0.72 -35.05 7.86
N GLU A 387 -0.01 -33.96 8.07
CA GLU A 387 -1.45 -33.86 7.85
C GLU A 387 -1.82 -33.77 6.37
N ASP A 388 -1.20 -32.85 5.62
CA ASP A 388 -1.57 -32.56 4.23
C ASP A 388 -0.99 -33.59 3.24
N PHE A 389 0.17 -34.18 3.59
CA PHE A 389 0.94 -35.03 2.66
C PHE A 389 1.33 -36.40 3.23
N GLY A 390 1.02 -36.71 4.49
CA GLY A 390 1.42 -37.98 5.11
C GLY A 390 2.93 -38.14 5.29
N VAL A 391 3.69 -37.04 5.32
CA VAL A 391 5.16 -37.05 5.40
C VAL A 391 5.61 -36.71 6.82
N THR A 392 6.24 -37.67 7.50
CA THR A 392 6.83 -37.46 8.83
C THR A 392 8.33 -37.22 8.71
N ARG A 393 8.79 -36.00 9.03
CA ARG A 393 10.21 -35.65 9.14
C ARG A 393 10.43 -34.51 10.13
N THR A 394 11.59 -34.46 10.76
CA THR A 394 11.96 -33.32 11.62
C THR A 394 12.29 -32.11 10.76
N ILE A 395 11.66 -30.97 11.05
CA ILE A 395 11.91 -29.70 10.36
C ILE A 395 12.71 -28.76 11.25
N ASN A 396 13.76 -28.15 10.72
CA ASN A 396 14.54 -27.12 11.40
C ASN A 396 15.10 -26.15 10.37
N ILE A 397 14.21 -25.35 9.75
CA ILE A 397 14.52 -24.54 8.58
C ILE A 397 14.92 -23.12 8.99
N PHE A 398 14.30 -22.55 10.02
CA PHE A 398 14.58 -21.17 10.43
C PHE A 398 15.53 -21.11 11.63
N GLY A 399 16.54 -20.25 11.52
CA GLY A 399 17.51 -19.97 12.57
C GLY A 399 17.54 -18.49 12.94
N LEU A 400 17.80 -18.20 14.22
CA LEU A 400 17.98 -16.84 14.71
C LEU A 400 19.35 -16.29 14.27
N PHE A 401 19.35 -15.14 13.62
CA PHE A 401 20.55 -14.39 13.27
C PHE A 401 20.86 -13.36 14.36
N THR A 402 22.02 -13.53 15.00
CA THR A 402 22.58 -12.55 15.94
C THR A 402 23.86 -11.98 15.35
N TRP A 403 24.02 -10.66 15.42
CA TRP A 403 25.20 -10.00 14.87
C TRP A 403 25.48 -8.71 15.62
N PRO A 404 26.76 -8.33 15.84
CA PRO A 404 27.08 -7.05 16.46
C PRO A 404 26.46 -5.89 15.69
N ASN A 405 25.68 -5.06 16.39
CA ASN A 405 25.15 -3.81 15.82
C ASN A 405 26.00 -2.59 16.19
N ARG A 406 27.07 -2.76 16.98
CA ARG A 406 28.04 -1.72 17.34
C ARG A 406 29.39 -2.32 17.75
N PRO A 407 30.48 -1.53 17.72
CA PRO A 407 31.77 -1.95 18.24
C PRO A 407 31.74 -2.32 19.72
N ALA A 408 32.53 -3.32 20.11
CA ALA A 408 32.75 -3.65 21.50
C ALA A 408 33.56 -2.52 22.18
N THR A 409 33.09 -2.03 23.32
CA THR A 409 33.81 -1.04 24.13
C THR A 409 34.45 -1.74 25.33
N GLU A 410 35.59 -1.23 25.82
CA GLU A 410 36.29 -1.82 26.96
C GLU A 410 35.34 -2.00 28.15
N GLY A 411 35.19 -3.25 28.63
CA GLY A 411 34.31 -3.63 29.74
C GLY A 411 32.92 -4.13 29.36
N GLY A 412 32.52 -4.07 28.09
CA GLY A 412 31.21 -4.55 27.62
C GLY A 412 31.29 -5.88 26.85
N THR A 413 31.16 -7.01 27.53
CA THR A 413 30.83 -8.30 26.87
C THR A 413 29.33 -8.32 26.53
N GLY A 414 28.92 -7.48 25.58
CA GLY A 414 27.54 -7.49 25.11
C GLY A 414 27.29 -8.69 24.22
N THR A 415 26.32 -9.53 24.58
CA THR A 415 25.77 -10.53 23.65
C THR A 415 25.30 -9.81 22.38
N PRO A 416 25.70 -10.24 21.17
CA PRO A 416 25.23 -9.65 19.93
C PRO A 416 23.69 -9.61 19.91
N PRO A 417 23.07 -8.48 19.52
CA PRO A 417 21.63 -8.40 19.46
C PRO A 417 21.07 -9.29 18.34
N ASN A 418 19.81 -9.66 18.52
CA ASN A 418 19.02 -10.28 17.47
C ASN A 418 18.77 -9.29 16.34
N VAL A 419 19.05 -9.73 15.12
CA VAL A 419 18.78 -8.97 13.90
C VAL A 419 17.53 -9.48 13.20
N GLY A 420 17.26 -10.79 13.28
CA GLY A 420 16.08 -11.41 12.70
C GLY A 420 16.27 -12.92 12.51
N PHE A 421 15.37 -13.55 11.78
CA PHE A 421 15.50 -14.95 11.38
C PHE A 421 15.95 -15.06 9.94
N TYR A 422 16.71 -16.12 9.66
CA TYR A 422 17.10 -16.54 8.33
C TYR A 422 16.72 -18.01 8.12
N MET A 423 16.70 -18.43 6.87
CA MET A 423 16.34 -19.78 6.45
C MET A 423 17.62 -20.54 6.11
N GLN A 424 17.70 -21.81 6.49
CA GLN A 424 18.81 -22.68 6.08
C GLN A 424 18.81 -22.84 4.56
N PRO A 425 19.99 -22.79 3.93
CA PRO A 425 20.09 -23.01 2.50
C PRO A 425 19.82 -24.46 2.14
N TRP A 426 19.37 -24.69 0.91
CA TRP A 426 19.05 -26.01 0.40
C TRP A 426 20.15 -26.49 -0.56
N ILE A 427 20.29 -27.81 -0.69
CA ILE A 427 21.17 -28.44 -1.67
C ILE A 427 20.29 -29.30 -2.58
N ASP A 428 20.32 -29.01 -3.87
CA ASP A 428 19.61 -29.81 -4.87
C ASP A 428 20.26 -31.20 -4.93
N SER A 429 19.48 -32.24 -4.65
CA SER A 429 19.94 -33.63 -4.65
C SER A 429 20.44 -34.13 -6.02
N GLN A 430 19.98 -33.54 -7.13
CA GLN A 430 20.35 -33.95 -8.48
C GLN A 430 21.64 -33.27 -8.94
N THR A 431 21.74 -31.96 -8.69
CA THR A 431 22.85 -31.14 -9.18
C THR A 431 23.96 -30.94 -8.14
N GLY A 432 23.69 -31.22 -6.86
CA GLY A 432 24.57 -30.93 -5.74
C GLY A 432 24.73 -29.44 -5.44
N ARG A 433 23.91 -28.57 -6.06
CA ARG A 433 24.07 -27.11 -5.97
C ARG A 433 23.28 -26.51 -4.82
N GLY A 434 23.88 -25.50 -4.18
CA GLY A 434 23.23 -24.67 -3.19
C GLY A 434 22.16 -23.79 -3.82
N PHE A 435 20.99 -23.67 -3.19
CA PHE A 435 19.95 -22.72 -3.61
C PHE A 435 19.15 -22.16 -2.43
N CYS A 436 18.47 -21.05 -2.71
CA CYS A 436 17.44 -20.49 -1.86
C CYS A 436 16.09 -20.59 -2.58
N PRO A 437 15.02 -21.05 -1.92
CA PRO A 437 13.74 -21.30 -2.57
C PRO A 437 13.15 -20.04 -3.23
N LYS A 438 12.72 -20.20 -4.48
CA LYS A 438 11.98 -19.19 -5.26
C LYS A 438 10.67 -19.79 -5.76
N GLN A 439 9.90 -19.01 -6.51
CA GLN A 439 8.65 -19.48 -7.14
C GLN A 439 8.80 -20.82 -7.87
N GLU A 440 9.93 -21.08 -8.51
CA GLU A 440 10.18 -22.38 -9.16
C GLU A 440 10.10 -23.55 -8.17
N GLN A 441 10.78 -23.46 -7.03
CA GLN A 441 10.77 -24.52 -6.01
C GLN A 441 9.42 -24.56 -5.28
N TYR A 442 8.84 -23.41 -4.95
CA TYR A 442 7.53 -23.31 -4.30
C TYR A 442 6.39 -23.91 -5.13
N ASN A 443 6.47 -23.83 -6.47
CA ASN A 443 5.51 -24.45 -7.38
C ASN A 443 5.93 -25.86 -7.82
N GLY A 444 7.05 -26.36 -7.30
CA GLY A 444 7.57 -27.69 -7.58
C GLY A 444 6.79 -28.80 -6.88
N ASN A 445 7.34 -30.02 -6.96
CA ASN A 445 6.69 -31.22 -6.42
C ASN A 445 7.00 -31.51 -4.94
N ASP A 446 8.03 -30.86 -4.34
CA ASP A 446 8.37 -31.12 -2.95
C ASP A 446 7.26 -30.60 -2.01
N PRO A 447 6.65 -31.47 -1.18
CA PRO A 447 5.64 -31.06 -0.21
C PRO A 447 6.08 -29.93 0.73
N THR A 448 7.36 -29.91 1.09
CA THR A 448 7.92 -28.90 1.99
C THR A 448 7.85 -27.52 1.36
N PHE A 449 8.22 -27.41 0.08
CA PHE A 449 8.18 -26.13 -0.62
C PHE A 449 6.75 -25.64 -0.89
N LYS A 450 5.78 -26.56 -1.02
CA LYS A 450 4.37 -26.18 -1.14
C LYS A 450 3.85 -25.52 0.14
N ILE A 451 4.16 -26.08 1.31
CA ILE A 451 3.81 -25.47 2.60
C ILE A 451 4.57 -24.16 2.79
N MET A 452 5.88 -24.16 2.51
CA MET A 452 6.71 -22.95 2.62
C MET A 452 6.23 -21.82 1.71
N LYS A 453 5.63 -22.11 0.55
CA LYS A 453 5.05 -21.08 -0.33
C LYS A 453 4.03 -20.21 0.41
N GLU A 454 3.20 -20.82 1.24
CA GLU A 454 2.14 -20.14 1.99
C GLU A 454 2.71 -19.38 3.19
N VAL A 455 3.65 -20.02 3.89
CA VAL A 455 4.26 -19.48 5.11
C VAL A 455 5.26 -18.36 4.80
N VAL A 456 6.11 -18.52 3.79
CA VAL A 456 7.17 -17.57 3.44
C VAL A 456 6.63 -16.47 2.54
N GLY A 457 5.79 -16.82 1.56
CA GLY A 457 5.07 -15.87 0.70
C GLY A 457 5.91 -15.04 -0.28
N VAL A 458 7.25 -15.13 -0.23
CA VAL A 458 8.17 -14.35 -1.07
C VAL A 458 9.33 -15.20 -1.60
N ASP A 459 9.93 -14.75 -2.70
CA ASP A 459 11.20 -15.31 -3.17
C ASP A 459 12.31 -15.05 -2.16
N THR A 460 13.25 -15.98 -2.07
CA THR A 460 14.43 -15.85 -1.22
C THR A 460 15.72 -15.78 -2.04
N GLU A 461 16.73 -15.16 -1.44
CA GLU A 461 18.07 -15.03 -2.01
C GLU A 461 19.12 -15.47 -0.99
N GLY A 462 20.28 -15.90 -1.46
CA GLY A 462 21.40 -16.29 -0.60
C GLY A 462 21.98 -15.09 0.15
N ILE A 463 22.48 -15.33 1.36
CA ILE A 463 23.34 -14.40 2.08
C ILE A 463 24.72 -15.01 2.28
N TYR A 464 25.75 -14.19 2.03
CA TYR A 464 27.14 -14.59 2.03
C TYR A 464 27.94 -13.79 3.05
N LEU A 465 28.94 -14.44 3.61
CA LEU A 465 29.94 -13.84 4.46
C LEU A 465 31.23 -13.66 3.68
N SER A 466 31.85 -12.50 3.83
CA SER A 466 33.07 -12.16 3.11
C SER A 466 34.11 -11.53 4.01
N VAL A 467 35.37 -11.79 3.70
CA VAL A 467 36.53 -11.32 4.46
C VAL A 467 37.31 -10.33 3.62
N LYS A 468 37.63 -9.16 4.18
CA LYS A 468 38.53 -8.20 3.54
C LYS A 468 39.91 -8.82 3.32
N GLN A 469 40.51 -8.61 2.15
CA GLN A 469 41.89 -9.03 1.90
C GLN A 469 42.87 -8.33 2.87
N PRO A 470 43.87 -9.04 3.42
CA PRO A 470 44.82 -8.45 4.36
C PRO A 470 45.62 -7.30 3.72
N GLU A 471 45.78 -6.20 4.45
CA GLU A 471 46.64 -5.07 4.06
C GLU A 471 47.91 -5.02 4.94
N ALA A 472 48.98 -4.39 4.45
CA ALA A 472 50.26 -4.33 5.17
C ALA A 472 50.15 -3.62 6.56
N SER A 473 49.14 -2.77 6.75
CA SER A 473 48.80 -2.10 8.02
C SER A 473 48.04 -3.00 9.01
N ASP A 474 47.59 -4.18 8.60
CA ASP A 474 46.77 -5.08 9.42
C ASP A 474 47.59 -5.91 10.42
N GLN A 475 48.90 -5.69 10.51
CA GLN A 475 49.82 -6.55 11.27
C GLN A 475 49.69 -6.45 12.80
N GLN A 476 48.87 -5.55 13.36
CA GLN A 476 48.77 -5.42 14.81
C GLN A 476 47.43 -5.72 15.48
N GLU A 477 46.24 -5.47 14.93
CA GLU A 477 45.00 -5.68 15.73
C GLU A 477 43.74 -6.10 14.95
N GLY A 478 43.14 -7.22 15.36
CA GLY A 478 41.82 -7.34 16.03
C GLY A 478 40.52 -6.80 15.41
N GLY A 479 40.53 -6.12 14.27
CA GLY A 479 39.30 -5.52 13.70
C GLY A 479 38.35 -6.53 13.05
N ASN A 480 37.04 -6.24 13.06
CA ASN A 480 36.02 -7.12 12.48
C ASN A 480 35.98 -6.97 10.95
N LYS A 481 36.81 -7.75 10.23
CA LYS A 481 37.02 -7.69 8.76
C LYS A 481 35.91 -8.37 7.93
N LEU A 482 34.75 -8.56 8.54
CA LEU A 482 33.66 -9.36 8.02
C LEU A 482 32.59 -8.47 7.41
N MET A 483 32.10 -8.84 6.24
CA MET A 483 30.97 -8.18 5.59
C MET A 483 29.93 -9.19 5.12
N LEU A 484 28.66 -8.86 5.34
CA LEU A 484 27.50 -9.58 4.84
C LEU A 484 27.05 -8.98 3.52
N ILE A 485 26.80 -9.84 2.52
CA ILE A 485 26.32 -9.42 1.20
C ILE A 485 25.24 -10.39 0.70
N ARG A 486 24.16 -9.82 0.15
CA ARG A 486 23.06 -10.58 -0.45
C ARG A 486 23.39 -11.02 -1.88
N GLU A 487 22.86 -12.17 -2.29
CA GLU A 487 23.13 -12.80 -3.58
C GLU A 487 22.86 -11.88 -4.77
N GLY A 488 21.74 -11.15 -4.75
CA GLY A 488 21.31 -10.27 -5.83
C GLY A 488 22.28 -9.11 -6.08
N LEU A 489 22.93 -8.59 -5.04
CA LEU A 489 24.02 -7.60 -5.19
C LEU A 489 25.34 -8.28 -5.57
N LEU A 490 25.69 -9.37 -4.89
CA LEU A 490 26.94 -10.10 -5.13
C LEU A 490 27.06 -10.53 -6.60
N ARG A 491 26.01 -11.13 -7.17
CA ARG A 491 26.01 -11.60 -8.56
C ARG A 491 26.24 -10.50 -9.60
N LYS A 492 26.00 -9.23 -9.26
CA LYS A 492 26.24 -8.07 -10.13
C LYS A 492 27.71 -7.62 -10.11
N ILE A 493 28.46 -7.97 -9.07
CA ILE A 493 29.81 -7.42 -8.82
C ILE A 493 30.90 -8.49 -8.62
N TRP A 494 30.53 -9.76 -8.54
CA TRP A 494 31.44 -10.85 -8.23
C TRP A 494 32.32 -11.26 -9.41
N PHE A 495 33.53 -11.70 -9.10
CA PHE A 495 34.46 -12.25 -10.07
C PHE A 495 35.34 -13.32 -9.43
N TYR A 496 36.03 -14.10 -10.25
CA TYR A 496 37.21 -14.86 -9.84
C TYR A 496 38.41 -14.49 -10.72
N PHE A 497 39.61 -14.65 -10.15
CA PHE A 497 40.86 -14.44 -10.88
C PHE A 497 41.39 -15.75 -11.45
N GLU A 498 41.72 -15.72 -12.74
CA GLU A 498 42.46 -16.78 -13.41
C GLU A 498 43.38 -16.14 -14.46
N ASN A 499 44.66 -16.50 -14.47
CA ASN A 499 45.64 -16.00 -15.44
C ASN A 499 45.70 -14.46 -15.56
N GLY A 500 45.48 -13.73 -14.46
CA GLY A 500 45.51 -12.26 -14.43
C GLY A 500 44.28 -11.58 -15.05
N GLN A 501 43.22 -12.33 -15.35
CA GLN A 501 41.96 -11.80 -15.86
C GLN A 501 40.80 -12.07 -14.90
N HIS A 502 39.81 -11.19 -14.95
CA HIS A 502 38.54 -11.31 -14.24
C HIS A 502 37.56 -12.16 -15.06
N PHE A 503 36.92 -13.13 -14.40
CA PHE A 503 35.87 -13.94 -14.98
C PHE A 503 34.61 -13.88 -14.10
N VAL A 504 33.45 -13.91 -14.76
CA VAL A 504 32.15 -13.93 -14.09
C VAL A 504 31.84 -15.35 -13.63
N PRO A 505 31.61 -15.59 -12.33
CA PRO A 505 31.21 -16.88 -11.83
C PRO A 505 29.80 -17.24 -12.30
N ASP A 506 29.62 -18.50 -12.66
CA ASP A 506 28.33 -19.18 -12.77
C ASP A 506 28.09 -20.08 -11.53
N ASP A 507 26.98 -20.82 -11.53
CA ASP A 507 26.62 -21.69 -10.40
C ASP A 507 27.59 -22.86 -10.18
N ILE A 508 28.44 -23.20 -11.17
CA ILE A 508 29.45 -24.26 -11.04
C ILE A 508 30.74 -23.66 -10.48
N THR A 509 31.25 -22.63 -11.14
CA THR A 509 32.52 -21.98 -10.81
C THR A 509 32.45 -21.25 -9.48
N SER A 510 31.29 -20.73 -9.07
CA SER A 510 31.07 -20.19 -7.72
C SER A 510 31.37 -21.19 -6.59
N SER A 511 31.17 -22.49 -6.84
CA SER A 511 31.50 -23.55 -5.89
C SER A 511 32.97 -23.97 -5.89
N GLN A 512 33.66 -23.79 -7.01
CA GLN A 512 35.02 -24.32 -7.22
C GLN A 512 36.12 -23.26 -7.09
N LYS A 513 35.79 -22.00 -7.38
CA LYS A 513 36.74 -20.89 -7.43
C LYS A 513 36.67 -20.03 -6.17
N THR A 514 37.70 -19.21 -5.98
CA THR A 514 37.70 -18.18 -4.93
C THR A 514 36.97 -16.97 -5.47
N ILE A 515 35.77 -16.73 -4.95
CA ILE A 515 34.92 -15.64 -5.38
C ILE A 515 35.28 -14.37 -4.61
N MET A 516 35.47 -13.29 -5.35
CA MET A 516 35.89 -11.99 -4.86
C MET A 516 35.00 -10.89 -5.44
N TYR A 517 35.05 -9.72 -4.83
CA TYR A 517 34.44 -8.50 -5.36
C TYR A 517 35.10 -7.26 -4.74
N TYR A 518 34.89 -6.11 -5.39
CA TYR A 518 35.33 -4.82 -4.87
C TYR A 518 34.21 -4.15 -4.07
N TRP A 519 34.57 -3.51 -2.95
CA TRP A 519 33.63 -2.76 -2.11
C TRP A 519 34.21 -1.39 -1.72
N PRO A 520 33.43 -0.29 -1.73
CA PRO A 520 32.00 -0.18 -2.05
C PRO A 520 31.64 -0.64 -3.48
N PRO A 521 30.42 -1.13 -3.73
CA PRO A 521 30.10 -1.78 -4.99
C PRO A 521 29.96 -0.76 -6.12
N ASP A 522 30.43 -1.11 -7.31
CA ASP A 522 30.06 -0.42 -8.56
C ASP A 522 29.51 -1.45 -9.53
N VAL A 523 28.21 -1.35 -9.82
CA VAL A 523 27.51 -2.28 -10.70
C VAL A 523 27.74 -1.98 -12.19
N ASN A 524 28.21 -0.77 -12.52
CA ASN A 524 28.49 -0.38 -13.90
C ASN A 524 29.89 -0.86 -14.34
N ASP A 525 30.86 -0.75 -13.43
CA ASP A 525 32.25 -1.15 -13.67
C ASP A 525 32.76 -2.17 -12.60
N PRO A 526 32.14 -3.35 -12.47
CA PRO A 526 32.40 -4.27 -11.36
C PRO A 526 33.79 -4.92 -11.37
N TYR A 527 34.49 -4.90 -12.51
CA TYR A 527 35.79 -5.56 -12.68
C TYR A 527 36.99 -4.61 -12.63
N VAL A 528 36.76 -3.31 -12.48
CA VAL A 528 37.81 -2.30 -12.38
C VAL A 528 37.91 -1.78 -10.96
N GLN A 529 39.00 -2.12 -10.26
CA GLN A 529 39.21 -1.63 -8.89
C GLN A 529 39.46 -0.12 -8.90
N LYS A 530 38.60 0.62 -8.19
CA LYS A 530 38.80 2.05 -7.91
C LYS A 530 39.71 2.24 -6.69
N SER A 531 40.36 3.39 -6.60
CA SER A 531 41.24 3.74 -5.48
C SER A 531 40.56 3.71 -4.11
N THR A 532 39.24 3.90 -4.07
CA THR A 532 38.42 3.87 -2.84
C THR A 532 37.93 2.47 -2.48
N GLN A 533 38.11 1.47 -3.35
CA GLN A 533 37.58 0.13 -3.16
C GLN A 533 38.61 -0.84 -2.61
N LYS A 534 38.14 -1.75 -1.76
CA LYS A 534 38.91 -2.88 -1.21
C LYS A 534 38.35 -4.21 -1.71
N ILE A 535 39.21 -5.22 -1.76
CA ILE A 535 38.84 -6.57 -2.18
C ILE A 535 38.28 -7.35 -1.00
N TYR A 536 37.15 -8.00 -1.21
CA TYR A 536 36.52 -8.94 -0.29
C TYR A 536 36.44 -10.30 -0.93
N THR A 537 36.70 -11.35 -0.14
CA THR A 537 36.62 -12.75 -0.57
C THR A 537 35.48 -13.46 0.15
N VAL A 538 34.61 -14.12 -0.60
CA VAL A 538 33.51 -14.94 -0.05
C VAL A 538 34.08 -16.17 0.63
N ARG A 539 33.68 -16.40 1.89
CA ARG A 539 34.10 -17.53 2.73
C ARG A 539 32.90 -18.16 3.44
N ALA A 540 32.93 -19.47 3.62
CA ALA A 540 31.95 -20.12 4.48
C ALA A 540 32.20 -19.72 5.95
N PRO A 541 31.17 -19.66 6.80
CA PRO A 541 31.33 -19.24 8.19
C PRO A 541 32.37 -20.03 8.98
N GLU A 542 32.55 -21.31 8.67
CA GLU A 542 33.48 -22.21 9.36
C GLU A 542 34.95 -21.96 8.96
N ASP A 543 35.18 -21.41 7.77
CA ASP A 543 36.53 -21.16 7.24
C ASP A 543 37.20 -19.92 7.85
N ILE A 544 36.44 -19.13 8.63
CA ILE A 544 36.87 -17.82 9.14
C ILE A 544 37.59 -17.93 10.50
N ASN A 545 37.49 -19.07 11.18
CA ASN A 545 37.99 -19.29 12.56
C ASN A 545 39.52 -19.46 12.70
N SER A 546 40.35 -18.95 11.78
CA SER A 546 41.80 -19.22 11.81
C SER A 546 42.69 -18.13 12.42
N ASN A 547 42.20 -16.92 12.75
CA ASN A 547 43.04 -15.82 13.27
C ASN A 547 42.34 -14.89 14.28
N GLY A 548 41.57 -15.43 15.23
CA GLY A 548 40.99 -14.63 16.34
C GLY A 548 39.68 -13.89 16.02
N ALA A 549 39.14 -14.01 14.80
CA ALA A 549 37.78 -13.63 14.46
C ALA A 549 36.91 -14.90 14.38
N SER A 550 35.88 -15.02 15.22
CA SER A 550 34.84 -16.03 15.05
C SER A 550 33.62 -15.40 14.37
N SER A 551 33.09 -16.02 13.32
CA SER A 551 31.85 -15.54 12.68
C SER A 551 30.66 -15.57 13.64
N GLY A 552 30.70 -16.40 14.70
CA GLY A 552 29.59 -16.59 15.64
C GLY A 552 28.38 -17.32 15.03
N LEU A 553 28.45 -17.68 13.75
CA LEU A 553 27.39 -18.37 13.02
C LEU A 553 27.61 -19.87 13.09
N ILE A 554 26.57 -20.60 13.50
CA ILE A 554 26.53 -22.06 13.47
C ILE A 554 25.63 -22.46 12.31
N THR A 555 26.23 -22.93 11.22
CA THR A 555 25.52 -23.49 10.06
C THR A 555 25.55 -25.01 10.10
N THR A 556 24.38 -25.63 9.96
CA THR A 556 24.22 -27.10 9.88
C THR A 556 24.31 -27.61 8.44
N VAL A 557 24.08 -26.74 7.46
CA VAL A 557 24.16 -27.03 6.03
C VAL A 557 25.27 -26.20 5.41
N ARG A 558 26.15 -26.83 4.63
CA ARG A 558 27.27 -26.18 3.93
C ARG A 558 27.14 -26.34 2.41
N PRO A 559 26.42 -25.44 1.74
CA PRO A 559 26.37 -25.41 0.28
C PRO A 559 27.75 -25.16 -0.33
N PRO A 560 28.08 -25.76 -1.49
CA PRO A 560 29.38 -25.60 -2.12
C PRO A 560 29.75 -24.15 -2.50
N ASP A 561 28.76 -23.31 -2.78
CA ASP A 561 28.94 -21.90 -3.13
C ASP A 561 29.13 -20.98 -1.91
N LYS A 562 29.19 -21.55 -0.69
CA LYS A 562 29.49 -20.88 0.58
C LYS A 562 28.40 -19.91 1.08
N ARG A 563 27.19 -19.92 0.51
CA ARG A 563 26.04 -19.23 1.12
C ARG A 563 25.78 -19.86 2.50
N PHE A 564 25.52 -19.04 3.51
CA PHE A 564 25.27 -19.55 4.87
C PHE A 564 23.78 -19.56 5.23
N GLY A 565 22.97 -18.83 4.47
CA GLY A 565 21.55 -18.66 4.73
C GLY A 565 20.79 -18.20 3.49
N CYS A 566 19.48 -18.25 3.61
CA CYS A 566 18.51 -17.67 2.70
C CYS A 566 17.73 -16.59 3.45
N ILE A 567 17.50 -15.48 2.79
CA ILE A 567 16.76 -14.33 3.31
C ILE A 567 15.70 -13.90 2.29
N PRO A 568 14.65 -13.14 2.69
CA PRO A 568 13.73 -12.55 1.74
C PRO A 568 14.47 -11.74 0.66
N SER A 569 14.08 -11.95 -0.61
CA SER A 569 14.62 -11.21 -1.74
C SER A 569 14.13 -9.77 -1.72
N MET A 570 15.04 -8.84 -1.99
CA MET A 570 14.80 -7.39 -2.00
C MET A 570 14.65 -6.79 -3.41
N ASP A 571 14.52 -7.64 -4.43
CA ASP A 571 14.56 -7.28 -5.85
C ASP A 571 13.24 -6.73 -6.40
#